data_AF-A0A7C5T4E5-F1
#
_entry.id   AF-A0A7C5T4E5-F1
#
_cell.length_a   1.000
_cell.length_b   1.000
_cell.length_c   1.000
_cell.angle_alpha   90.00
_cell.angle_beta   90.00
_cell.angle_gamma   90.00
#
_symmetry.space_group_name_H-M   'P 1'
#
loop_
_entity.id
_entity.type
_entity.pdbx_description
1 polymer ?
#
loop_
_entity_poly.entity_id
_entity_poly.type
_entity_poly.pdbx_seq_one_letter_code
_entity_poly.pdbx_strand_id
1 'polypeptide(L)'
;MSFTEAEVLRVRAEAFLRNAEYLLSVGEYDLAVFNLEQYCQLILKYKLLVRVGAYPRTHSLVELLRLLSKVEPKLSSLLEEDESFIMLTKLEDAYVGSRYLPRRYEEREVRLAMRFVKEVFRPAVEGV
;
A
#
# COMPACT_ATOMS: atom_id res chain seq x y z
N MET A 1 -12.47 10.81 18.60
CA MET A 1 -12.20 9.95 17.43
C MET A 1 -12.97 8.67 17.60
N SER A 2 -13.76 8.24 16.62
CA SER A 2 -14.54 7.01 16.78
C SER A 2 -13.69 5.81 16.36
N PHE A 3 -13.55 4.83 17.24
CA PHE A 3 -12.95 3.52 16.98
C PHE A 3 -13.44 2.90 15.65
N THR A 4 -14.66 3.25 15.25
CA THR A 4 -15.31 2.87 14.00
C THR A 4 -14.55 3.31 12.74
N GLU A 5 -13.90 4.49 12.72
CA GLU A 5 -13.18 4.96 11.53
C GLU A 5 -11.92 4.13 11.26
N ALA A 6 -11.11 3.91 12.30
CA ALA A 6 -9.90 3.10 12.20
C ALA A 6 -10.22 1.67 11.75
N GLU A 7 -11.26 1.08 12.33
CA GLU A 7 -11.68 -0.28 11.97
C GLU A 7 -12.18 -0.36 10.52
N VAL A 8 -12.91 0.65 10.04
CA VAL A 8 -13.33 0.72 8.63
C VAL A 8 -12.12 0.79 7.68
N LEU A 9 -11.09 1.57 8.01
CA LEU A 9 -9.86 1.63 7.20
C LEU A 9 -9.17 0.27 7.14
N ARG A 10 -9.03 -0.41 8.28
CA ARG A 10 -8.38 -1.72 8.38
C ARG A 10 -9.15 -2.79 7.59
N VAL A 11 -10.47 -2.88 7.77
CA VAL A 11 -11.32 -3.84 7.07
C VAL A 11 -11.26 -3.61 5.55
N ARG A 12 -11.29 -2.35 5.11
CA ARG A 12 -11.17 -2.00 3.69
C ARG A 12 -9.79 -2.37 3.14
N ALA A 13 -8.71 -2.05 3.85
CA ALA A 13 -7.36 -2.44 3.43
C ALA A 13 -7.30 -3.96 3.16
N GLU A 14 -7.70 -4.79 4.12
CA GLU A 14 -7.70 -6.24 3.93
C GLU A 14 -8.59 -6.71 2.77
N ALA A 15 -9.71 -6.02 2.51
CA ALA A 15 -10.55 -6.31 1.35
C ALA A 15 -9.84 -6.00 0.02
N PHE A 16 -9.12 -4.88 -0.06
CA PHE A 16 -8.31 -4.54 -1.22
C PHE A 16 -7.21 -5.58 -1.47
N LEU A 17 -6.51 -6.06 -0.43
CA LEU A 17 -5.50 -7.09 -0.61
C LEU A 17 -6.10 -8.41 -1.12
N ARG A 18 -7.22 -8.87 -0.55
CA ARG A 18 -7.92 -10.08 -1.05
C ARG A 18 -8.38 -9.92 -2.50
N ASN A 19 -8.90 -8.74 -2.86
CA ASN A 19 -9.30 -8.45 -4.24
C ASN A 19 -8.11 -8.45 -5.19
N ALA A 20 -6.97 -7.89 -4.78
CA ALA A 20 -5.75 -7.91 -5.60
C ALA A 20 -5.31 -9.35 -5.92
N GLU A 21 -5.38 -10.26 -4.94
CA GLU A 21 -5.06 -11.68 -5.14
C GLU A 21 -6.01 -12.35 -6.14
N TYR A 22 -7.31 -12.11 -5.98
CA TYR A 22 -8.32 -12.62 -6.91
C TYR A 22 -8.11 -12.08 -8.32
N LEU A 23 -7.96 -10.76 -8.49
CA LEU A 23 -7.79 -10.10 -9.78
C LEU A 23 -6.54 -10.60 -10.51
N LEU A 24 -5.44 -10.80 -9.77
CA LEU A 24 -4.23 -11.41 -10.31
C LEU A 24 -4.49 -12.84 -10.83
N SER A 25 -5.31 -13.64 -10.13
CA SER A 25 -5.64 -15.01 -10.54
C SER A 25 -6.50 -15.10 -11.80
N VAL A 26 -7.27 -14.06 -12.12
CA VAL A 26 -8.17 -14.02 -13.29
C VAL A 26 -7.62 -13.16 -14.44
N GLY A 27 -6.39 -12.64 -14.30
CA GLY A 27 -5.71 -11.88 -15.36
C GLY A 27 -6.02 -10.39 -15.41
N GLU A 28 -6.69 -9.85 -14.40
CA GLU A 28 -7.09 -8.43 -14.32
C GLU A 28 -5.97 -7.58 -13.68
N TYR A 29 -4.85 -7.43 -14.39
CA TYR A 29 -3.60 -6.90 -13.85
C TYR A 29 -3.64 -5.43 -13.43
N ASP A 30 -4.23 -4.56 -14.26
CA ASP A 30 -4.31 -3.12 -13.96
C ASP A 30 -5.11 -2.87 -12.67
N LEU A 31 -6.22 -3.60 -12.50
CA LEU A 31 -7.03 -3.53 -11.29
C LEU A 31 -6.34 -4.21 -10.11
N ALA A 32 -5.63 -5.31 -10.32
CA ALA A 32 -4.90 -5.99 -9.26
C ALA A 32 -3.85 -5.08 -8.63
N VAL A 33 -3.02 -4.40 -9.44
CA VAL A 33 -2.00 -3.47 -8.92
C VAL A 33 -2.62 -2.22 -8.29
N PHE A 34 -3.74 -1.72 -8.82
CA PHE A 34 -4.52 -0.67 -8.18
C PHE A 34 -4.99 -1.08 -6.78
N ASN A 35 -5.52 -2.30 -6.63
CA ASN A 35 -5.95 -2.81 -5.33
C ASN A 35 -4.77 -2.98 -4.35
N LEU A 36 -3.56 -3.33 -4.83
CA LEU A 36 -2.35 -3.35 -4.00
C LEU A 36 -1.98 -1.96 -3.47
N GLU A 37 -2.01 -0.93 -4.33
CA GLU A 37 -1.76 0.45 -3.90
C GLU A 37 -2.78 0.90 -2.85
N GLN A 38 -4.08 0.61 -3.06
CA GLN A 38 -5.14 0.96 -2.12
C GLN A 38 -4.96 0.25 -0.77
N TYR A 39 -4.52 -1.01 -0.76
CA TYR A 39 -4.16 -1.71 0.47
C TYR A 39 -3.07 -0.94 1.22
N CYS A 40 -1.94 -0.66 0.56
CA CYS A 40 -0.80 0.03 1.16
C CYS A 40 -1.19 1.39 1.73
N GLN A 41 -1.98 2.16 0.98
CA GLN A 41 -2.41 3.49 1.41
C GLN A 41 -3.32 3.43 2.65
N LEU A 42 -4.31 2.52 2.65
CA LEU A 42 -5.28 2.43 3.74
C LEU A 42 -4.66 1.87 5.02
N ILE A 43 -3.76 0.88 4.91
CA ILE A 43 -3.12 0.34 6.11
C ILE A 43 -2.17 1.36 6.75
N LEU A 44 -1.46 2.18 5.95
CA LEU A 44 -0.65 3.28 6.50
C LEU A 44 -1.52 4.35 7.16
N LYS A 45 -2.64 4.74 6.54
CA LYS A 45 -3.61 5.69 7.15
C LYS A 45 -4.20 5.15 8.45
N TYR A 46 -4.55 3.86 8.48
CA TYR A 46 -4.98 3.18 9.71
C TYR A 46 -3.90 3.26 10.79
N LYS A 47 -2.65 2.91 10.48
CA LYS A 47 -1.55 2.94 11.47
C LYS A 47 -1.26 4.35 11.97
N LEU A 48 -1.24 5.35 11.08
CA LEU A 48 -1.12 6.76 11.46
C LEU A 48 -2.28 7.21 12.36
N LEU A 49 -3.52 6.83 12.05
CA LEU A 49 -4.67 7.15 12.89
C LEU A 49 -4.53 6.55 14.29
N VAL A 50 -4.11 5.28 14.39
CA VAL A 50 -3.95 4.59 15.68
C VAL A 50 -2.76 5.13 16.48
N ARG A 51 -1.64 5.47 15.84
CA ARG A 51 -0.39 5.87 16.50
C ARG A 51 -0.27 7.36 16.78
N VAL A 52 -0.82 8.19 15.89
CA VAL A 52 -0.66 9.65 15.88
C VAL A 52 -2.00 10.37 16.09
N GLY A 53 -3.13 9.69 15.87
CA GLY A 53 -4.47 10.28 16.00
C GLY A 53 -4.96 11.03 14.75
N ALA A 54 -4.17 11.07 13.68
CA ALA A 54 -4.56 11.68 12.41
C ALA A 54 -3.70 11.16 11.25
N TYR A 55 -4.18 11.31 10.02
CA TYR A 55 -3.41 11.09 8.80
C TYR A 55 -3.67 12.24 7.82
N PRO A 56 -2.68 12.65 7.01
CA PRO A 56 -2.89 13.66 5.98
C PRO A 56 -3.81 13.16 4.87
N ARG A 57 -4.50 14.08 4.20
CA ARG A 57 -5.31 13.79 3.00
C ARG A 57 -4.43 13.71 1.75
N THR A 58 -3.48 12.77 1.76
CA THR A 58 -2.58 12.46 0.64
C THR A 58 -2.82 11.03 0.15
N HIS A 59 -2.39 10.78 -1.09
CA HIS A 59 -2.30 9.44 -1.66
C HIS A 59 -0.86 8.94 -1.71
N SER A 60 0.12 9.77 -1.34
CA SER A 60 1.51 9.39 -1.42
C SER A 60 1.89 8.35 -0.36
N LEU A 61 2.30 7.17 -0.81
CA LEU A 61 2.78 6.11 0.07
C LEU A 61 4.07 6.54 0.75
N VAL A 62 4.96 7.21 0.01
CA VAL A 62 6.22 7.75 0.55
C VAL A 62 5.96 8.77 1.64
N GLU A 63 5.02 9.70 1.45
CA GLU A 63 4.69 10.71 2.46
C GLU A 63 4.08 10.07 3.72
N LEU A 64 3.10 9.17 3.54
CA LEU A 64 2.46 8.46 4.65
C LEU A 64 3.48 7.64 5.45
N LEU A 65 4.37 6.95 4.76
CA LEU A 65 5.40 6.11 5.38
C LEU A 65 6.45 6.95 6.11
N ARG A 66 6.89 8.08 5.53
CA ARG A 66 7.80 9.06 6.19
C ARG A 66 7.20 9.64 7.46
N LEU A 67 5.89 9.86 7.50
CA LEU A 67 5.22 10.35 8.71
C LEU A 67 5.16 9.26 9.77
N LEU A 68 4.84 8.03 9.39
CA LEU A 68 4.74 6.92 10.32
C LEU A 68 6.12 6.52 10.87
N SER A 69 7.17 6.57 10.06
CA SER A 69 8.54 6.23 10.49
C SER A 69 9.11 7.19 11.53
N LYS A 70 8.57 8.40 11.67
CA LYS A 70 8.94 9.33 12.77
C LYS A 70 8.58 8.78 14.15
N VAL A 71 7.49 8.01 14.25
CA VAL A 71 7.06 7.36 15.50
C VAL A 71 7.47 5.88 15.54
N GLU A 72 7.79 5.29 14.39
CA GLU A 72 8.12 3.87 14.25
C GLU A 72 9.39 3.69 13.38
N PRO A 73 10.58 3.94 13.94
CA PRO A 73 11.83 4.05 13.17
C PRO A 73 12.20 2.82 12.35
N LYS A 74 11.72 1.63 12.74
CA LYS A 74 11.92 0.38 11.98
C LYS A 74 11.34 0.43 10.56
N LEU A 75 10.39 1.32 10.28
CA LEU A 75 9.82 1.50 8.96
C LEU A 75 10.73 2.29 8.00
N SER A 76 11.80 2.92 8.51
CA SER A 76 12.72 3.67 7.67
C SER A 76 13.45 2.79 6.66
N SER A 77 13.63 1.48 6.94
CA SER A 77 14.24 0.55 5.99
C SER A 77 13.48 0.48 4.67
N LEU A 78 12.15 0.56 4.69
CA LEU A 78 11.32 0.59 3.49
C LEU A 78 11.57 1.84 2.61
N LEU A 79 12.09 2.93 3.21
CA LEU A 79 12.42 4.18 2.52
C LEU A 79 13.90 4.28 2.12
N GLU A 80 14.78 3.57 2.83
CA GLU A 80 16.23 3.64 2.68
C GLU A 80 16.79 2.52 1.78
N GLU A 81 16.12 1.36 1.74
CA GLU A 81 16.51 0.26 0.85
C GLU A 81 16.02 0.53 -0.58
N ASP A 82 16.95 0.56 -1.54
CA ASP A 82 16.66 0.88 -2.95
C ASP A 82 15.56 0.01 -3.55
N GLU A 83 15.60 -1.31 -3.31
CA GLU A 83 14.59 -2.24 -3.85
C GLU A 83 13.19 -1.94 -3.29
N SER A 84 13.10 -1.70 -1.98
CA SER A 84 11.85 -1.36 -1.30
C SER A 84 11.30 -0.02 -1.79
N PHE A 85 12.16 0.99 -1.92
CA PHE A 85 11.78 2.32 -2.38
C PHE A 85 11.32 2.33 -3.84
N ILE A 86 11.99 1.58 -4.72
CA ILE A 86 11.57 1.41 -6.12
C ILE A 86 10.19 0.73 -6.18
N MET A 87 9.94 -0.28 -5.36
CA MET A 87 8.63 -0.94 -5.34
C MET A 87 7.51 -0.05 -4.79
N LEU A 88 7.80 0.78 -3.77
CA LEU A 88 6.86 1.77 -3.26
C LEU A 88 6.45 2.80 -4.32
N THR A 89 7.43 3.35 -5.04
CA THR A 89 7.15 4.34 -6.09
C THR A 89 6.36 3.72 -7.26
N LYS A 90 6.67 2.47 -7.65
CA LYS A 90 5.88 1.73 -8.64
C LYS A 90 4.42 1.49 -8.22
N LEU A 91 4.19 1.19 -6.95
CA LEU A 91 2.84 1.05 -6.40
C LEU A 91 2.11 2.39 -6.42
N GLU A 92 2.78 3.47 -6.01
CA GLU A 92 2.21 4.82 -6.04
C GLU A 92 1.84 5.27 -7.46
N ASP A 93 2.71 5.00 -8.45
CA ASP A 93 2.44 5.26 -9.86
C ASP A 93 1.22 4.48 -10.37
N ALA A 94 0.98 3.28 -9.84
CA ALA A 94 -0.18 2.46 -10.23
C ALA A 94 -1.52 3.12 -9.90
N TYR A 95 -1.59 4.03 -8.92
CA TYR A 95 -2.79 4.82 -8.63
C TYR A 95 -3.23 5.66 -9.84
N VAL A 96 -2.28 6.23 -10.59
CA VAL A 96 -2.54 7.05 -11.77
C VAL A 96 -2.49 6.20 -13.05
N GLY A 97 -1.47 5.34 -13.15
CA GLY A 97 -1.19 4.51 -14.32
C GLY A 97 -2.32 3.58 -14.70
N SER A 98 -2.90 2.87 -13.72
CA SER A 98 -3.99 1.90 -13.96
C SER A 98 -5.30 2.50 -14.46
N ARG A 99 -5.48 3.83 -14.32
CA ARG A 99 -6.76 4.50 -14.61
C ARG A 99 -6.68 5.50 -15.76
N TYR A 100 -5.51 6.10 -15.98
CA TYR A 100 -5.39 7.25 -16.88
C TYR A 100 -4.35 7.08 -17.97
N LEU A 101 -3.43 6.10 -17.86
CA LEU A 101 -2.40 5.89 -18.87
C LEU A 101 -2.83 4.78 -19.85
N PRO A 102 -2.46 4.89 -21.14
CA PRO A 102 -2.80 3.88 -22.15
C PRO A 102 -1.97 2.59 -22.03
N ARG A 103 -1.04 2.53 -21.07
CA ARG A 103 -0.21 1.35 -20.81
C ARG A 103 -0.96 0.38 -19.91
N ARG A 104 -0.81 -0.92 -20.20
CA ARG A 104 -1.25 -2.01 -19.32
C ARG A 104 -0.08 -2.57 -18.53
N TYR A 105 -0.39 -3.06 -17.33
CA TYR A 105 0.54 -3.79 -16.49
C TYR A 105 0.62 -5.25 -16.93
N GLU A 106 1.84 -5.79 -16.96
CA GLU A 106 2.05 -7.20 -17.23
C GLU A 106 1.92 -8.04 -15.95
N GLU A 107 1.54 -9.31 -16.11
CA GLU A 107 1.44 -10.28 -15.02
C GLU A 107 2.70 -10.30 -14.13
N ARG A 108 3.88 -10.25 -14.76
CA ARG A 108 5.17 -10.24 -14.06
C ARG A 108 5.31 -9.03 -13.13
N GLU A 109 4.89 -7.85 -13.58
CA GLU A 109 4.95 -6.61 -12.78
C GLU A 109 4.04 -6.74 -11.56
N VAL A 110 2.81 -7.23 -11.75
CA VAL A 110 1.84 -7.39 -10.67
C VAL A 110 2.26 -8.49 -9.69
N ARG A 111 2.84 -9.60 -10.17
CA ARG A 111 3.38 -10.65 -9.30
C ARG A 111 4.52 -10.15 -8.42
N LEU A 112 5.41 -9.33 -8.95
CA LEU A 112 6.48 -8.70 -8.17
C LEU A 112 5.92 -7.74 -7.12
N ALA A 113 4.95 -6.90 -7.50
CA ALA A 113 4.25 -6.00 -6.58
C ALA A 113 3.53 -6.78 -5.46
N MET A 114 2.79 -7.83 -5.81
CA MET A 114 2.09 -8.69 -4.85
C MET A 114 3.07 -9.32 -3.85
N ARG A 115 4.20 -9.85 -4.35
CA ARG A 115 5.24 -10.45 -3.51
C ARG A 115 5.80 -9.42 -2.52
N PHE A 116 6.22 -8.26 -3.02
CA PHE A 116 6.72 -7.18 -2.18
C PHE A 116 5.71 -6.78 -1.10
N VAL A 117 4.43 -6.61 -1.48
CA VAL A 117 3.38 -6.23 -0.54
C VAL A 117 3.21 -7.28 0.56
N LYS A 118 3.18 -8.57 0.22
CA LYS A 118 2.92 -9.65 1.18
C LYS A 118 4.12 -10.03 2.03
N GLU A 119 5.32 -9.98 1.49
CA GLU A 119 6.53 -10.51 2.13
C GLU A 119 7.38 -9.43 2.80
N VAL A 120 7.28 -8.18 2.36
CA VAL A 120 8.11 -7.07 2.85
C VAL A 120 7.26 -5.98 3.50
N PHE A 121 6.37 -5.35 2.74
CA PHE A 121 5.62 -4.18 3.20
C PHE A 121 4.65 -4.52 4.34
N ARG A 122 3.78 -5.51 4.14
CA ARG A 122 2.77 -5.91 5.14
C ARG A 122 3.41 -6.32 6.46
N PRO A 123 4.39 -7.23 6.52
CA PRO A 123 5.02 -7.61 7.78
C PRO A 123 5.66 -6.43 8.51
N ALA A 124 6.33 -5.52 7.77
CA ALA A 124 6.93 -4.33 8.34
C ALA A 124 5.87 -3.39 8.97
N VAL A 125 4.77 -3.14 8.26
CA VAL A 125 3.71 -2.21 8.69
C VAL A 125 2.77 -2.84 9.74
N GLU A 126 2.47 -4.13 9.67
CA GLU A 126 1.62 -4.79 10.66
C GLU A 126 2.32 -4.92 12.01
N GLY A 127 3.63 -5.16 12.01
CA GLY A 127 4.45 -5.25 13.21
C GLY A 127 4.57 -3.95 14.00
N VAL A 128 4.11 -2.83 13.43
CA VAL A 128 3.99 -1.51 14.07
C VAL A 128 2.81 -1.47 15.02
#